data_AF-A0A957RB99-F1
#
_entry.id   AF-A0A957RB99-F1
#
_cell.length_a   1.000
_cell.length_b   1.000
_cell.length_c   1.000
_cell.angle_alpha   90.00
_cell.angle_beta   90.00
_cell.angle_gamma   90.00
#
_symmetry.space_group_name_H-M   'P 1'
#
loop_
_entity.id
_entity.type
_entity.pdbx_description
1 polymer ?
#
loop_
_entity_poly.entity_id
_entity_poly.type
_entity_poly.pdbx_seq_one_letter_code
_entity_poly.pdbx_strand_id
1 'polypeptide(L)'
;IHGVGTRKEEQFGARFLACIRQYCEEEGIDPSRGLRAETPSRVERPPARRRFEEVGEMFAEGRSVEEIQKFFDVQRSTVINHLVHYQAAGHALDPARILALSQLEPALRQPALRRLAATTEMQLTPIYEEFGGLVSYEELHVLRLYLRCRRELDETAMFEQRTSYET
;
A
#
# COMPACT_ATOMS: atom_id res chain seq x y z
N ILE A 1 10.11 20.56 -5.77
CA ILE A 1 10.78 19.44 -6.48
C ILE A 1 9.88 18.22 -6.34
N HIS A 2 9.35 17.66 -7.43
CA HIS A 2 8.52 16.44 -7.34
C HIS A 2 9.38 15.28 -6.81
N GLY A 3 8.90 14.57 -5.77
CA GLY A 3 9.63 13.45 -5.16
C GLY A 3 10.50 13.80 -3.94
N VAL A 4 10.61 15.08 -3.55
CA VAL A 4 11.28 15.51 -2.31
C VAL A 4 10.22 15.97 -1.31
N GLY A 5 10.00 15.18 -0.26
CA GLY A 5 9.14 15.57 0.86
C GLY A 5 9.82 16.57 1.79
N THR A 6 9.04 17.32 2.56
CA THR A 6 9.48 18.39 3.48
C THR A 6 10.66 17.99 4.37
N ARG A 7 10.63 16.78 4.94
CA ARG A 7 11.73 16.27 5.78
C ARG A 7 13.06 16.10 5.02
N LYS A 8 13.02 15.69 3.76
CA LYS A 8 14.22 15.54 2.92
C LYS A 8 14.74 16.90 2.45
N GLU A 9 13.85 17.86 2.24
CA GLU A 9 14.19 19.23 1.91
C GLU A 9 14.94 19.91 3.05
N GLU A 10 14.44 19.82 4.28
CA GLU A 10 15.09 20.37 5.47
C GLU A 10 16.46 19.74 5.72
N GLN A 11 16.56 18.41 5.54
CA GLN A 11 17.78 17.67 5.88
C GLN A 11 18.86 17.74 4.79
N PHE A 12 18.48 17.80 3.51
CA PHE A 12 19.42 17.65 2.41
C PHE A 12 19.36 18.77 1.37
N GLY A 13 18.34 19.64 1.40
CA GLY A 13 18.11 20.67 0.38
C GLY A 13 19.33 21.55 0.14
N ALA A 14 19.98 22.02 1.21
CA ALA A 14 21.19 22.83 1.10
C ALA A 14 22.36 22.10 0.42
N ARG A 15 22.54 20.81 0.71
CA ARG A 15 23.61 19.97 0.13
C ARG A 15 23.35 19.65 -1.33
N PHE A 16 22.10 19.34 -1.69
CA PHE A 16 21.70 19.14 -3.09
C PHE A 16 21.92 20.42 -3.91
N LEU A 17 21.48 21.57 -3.41
CA LEU A 17 21.64 22.85 -4.10
C LEU A 17 23.11 23.25 -4.26
N ALA A 18 23.96 22.97 -3.27
CA ALA A 18 25.40 23.22 -3.38
C ALA A 18 26.04 22.37 -4.49
N CYS A 19 25.71 21.08 -4.57
CA CYS A 19 26.21 20.19 -5.61
C CYS A 19 25.74 20.61 -7.01
N ILE A 20 24.47 20.99 -7.17
CA ILE A 20 23.93 21.48 -8.45
C ILE A 20 24.64 22.77 -8.88
N ARG A 21 24.85 23.72 -7.95
CA ARG A 21 25.55 24.97 -8.26
C ARG A 21 26.99 24.72 -8.68
N GLN A 22 27.71 23.89 -7.93
CA GLN A 22 29.09 23.50 -8.27
C GLN A 22 29.17 22.88 -9.67
N TYR A 23 28.25 21.96 -10.00
CA TYR A 23 28.19 21.35 -11.33
C TYR A 23 27.90 22.39 -12.43
N CYS A 24 26.99 23.34 -12.19
CA CYS A 24 26.71 24.42 -13.13
C CYS A 24 27.92 25.34 -13.34
N GLU A 25 28.69 25.62 -12.28
CA GLU A 25 29.92 26.42 -12.36
C GLU A 25 31.02 25.70 -13.14
N GLU A 26 31.22 24.40 -12.89
CA GLU A 26 32.21 23.56 -13.59
C GLU A 26 31.90 23.43 -15.09
N GLU A 27 30.64 23.28 -15.46
CA GLU A 27 30.18 23.08 -16.84
C GLU A 27 29.81 24.39 -17.57
N GLY A 28 29.98 25.55 -16.92
CA GLY A 28 29.65 26.86 -17.49
C GLY A 28 28.15 27.04 -17.81
N ILE A 29 27.28 26.30 -17.12
CA ILE A 29 25.83 26.36 -17.28
C ILE A 29 25.34 27.59 -16.52
N ASP A 30 24.78 28.56 -17.22
CA ASP A 30 24.11 29.70 -16.60
C ASP A 30 22.70 29.28 -16.12
N PRO A 31 22.48 29.12 -14.80
CA PRO A 31 21.19 28.68 -14.27
C PRO A 31 20.07 29.73 -14.45
N SER A 32 20.42 30.97 -14.81
CA SER A 32 19.45 32.04 -15.11
C SER A 32 18.97 32.03 -16.57
N ARG A 33 19.65 31.29 -17.46
CA ARG A 33 19.26 31.11 -18.88
C ARG A 33 18.28 29.97 -19.12
N GLY A 34 17.97 29.17 -18.10
CA GLY A 34 16.92 28.17 -18.18
C GLY A 34 15.57 28.87 -18.37
N LEU A 35 14.92 28.62 -19.51
CA LEU A 35 13.60 29.15 -19.82
C LEU A 35 12.72 29.09 -18.57
N ARG A 36 12.01 30.19 -18.28
CA ARG A 36 10.73 30.09 -17.59
C ARG A 36 9.84 29.24 -18.49
N ALA A 37 9.99 27.91 -18.39
CA ALA A 37 8.93 27.02 -18.75
C ALA A 37 7.80 27.43 -17.83
N GLU A 38 6.80 28.10 -18.38
CA GLU A 38 5.50 28.18 -17.75
C GLU A 38 5.19 26.75 -17.34
N THR A 39 5.25 26.48 -16.03
CA THR A 39 4.75 25.21 -15.51
C THR A 39 3.34 25.14 -16.06
N PRO A 40 3.02 24.15 -16.91
CA PRO A 40 1.70 24.07 -17.52
C PRO A 40 0.71 24.17 -16.36
N SER A 41 -0.14 25.20 -16.41
CA SER A 41 -1.21 25.39 -15.45
C SER A 41 -1.84 24.03 -15.22
N ARG A 42 -1.85 23.59 -13.96
CA ARG A 42 -2.30 22.27 -13.55
C ARG A 42 -3.64 22.04 -14.21
N VAL A 43 -3.65 21.30 -15.32
CA VAL A 43 -4.88 20.71 -15.82
C VAL A 43 -5.28 19.80 -14.69
N GLU A 44 -6.29 20.20 -13.92
CA GLU A 44 -6.99 19.30 -13.03
C GLU A 44 -7.63 18.24 -13.92
N ARG A 45 -6.80 17.25 -14.29
CA ARG A 45 -7.31 16.01 -14.82
C ARG A 45 -8.22 15.47 -13.72
N PRO A 46 -9.45 15.03 -14.04
CA PRO A 46 -10.20 14.22 -13.09
C PRO A 46 -9.25 13.13 -12.59
N PRO A 47 -9.22 12.82 -11.29
CA PRO A 47 -8.21 11.94 -10.73
C PRO A 47 -8.20 10.68 -11.59
N ALA A 48 -7.11 10.47 -12.33
CA ALA A 48 -6.90 9.19 -12.99
C ALA A 48 -7.06 8.16 -11.88
N ARG A 49 -7.98 7.21 -12.06
CA ARG A 49 -8.24 6.16 -11.06
C ARG A 49 -6.88 5.66 -10.57
N ARG A 50 -6.69 5.69 -9.26
CA ARG A 50 -5.37 5.34 -8.71
C ARG A 50 -5.16 3.86 -9.00
N ARG A 51 -3.94 3.45 -9.35
CA ARG A 51 -3.66 2.05 -9.73
C ARG A 51 -4.19 1.01 -8.72
N PHE A 52 -4.19 1.35 -7.43
CA PHE A 52 -4.73 0.47 -6.39
C PHE A 52 -6.25 0.29 -6.45
N GLU A 53 -6.99 1.29 -6.95
CA GLU A 53 -8.44 1.24 -7.14
C GLU A 53 -8.78 0.25 -8.27
N GLU A 54 -8.11 0.38 -9.42
CA GLU A 54 -8.27 -0.57 -10.54
C GLU A 54 -7.94 -2.02 -10.13
N VAL A 55 -6.83 -2.22 -9.42
CA VAL A 55 -6.43 -3.54 -8.94
C VAL A 55 -7.45 -4.10 -7.95
N GLY A 56 -7.89 -3.28 -7.00
CA GLY A 56 -8.86 -3.68 -5.98
C GLY A 56 -10.23 -4.01 -6.57
N GLU A 57 -10.71 -3.21 -7.53
CA GLU A 57 -11.95 -3.47 -8.28
C GLU A 57 -11.86 -4.80 -9.03
N MET A 58 -10.80 -5.03 -9.83
CA MET A 58 -10.62 -6.29 -10.55
C MET A 58 -10.59 -7.49 -9.61
N PHE A 59 -9.90 -7.36 -8.47
CA PHE A 59 -9.90 -8.41 -7.46
C PHE A 59 -11.30 -8.62 -6.90
N ALA A 60 -12.00 -7.56 -6.47
CA ALA A 60 -13.36 -7.65 -5.94
C ALA A 60 -14.35 -8.28 -6.93
N GLU A 61 -14.21 -8.02 -8.22
CA GLU A 61 -14.98 -8.63 -9.33
C GLU A 61 -14.70 -10.13 -9.56
N GLY A 62 -13.72 -10.70 -8.87
CA GLY A 62 -13.44 -12.14 -8.90
C GLY A 62 -12.16 -12.53 -9.63
N ARG A 63 -11.39 -11.58 -10.19
CA ARG A 63 -10.10 -11.90 -10.81
C ARG A 63 -9.10 -12.42 -9.79
N SER A 64 -8.26 -13.35 -10.22
CA SER A 64 -7.16 -13.87 -9.40
C SER A 64 -5.99 -12.89 -9.33
N VAL A 65 -5.14 -13.01 -8.32
CA VAL A 65 -3.93 -12.18 -8.21
C VAL A 65 -3.01 -12.41 -9.42
N GLU A 66 -2.92 -13.64 -9.90
CA GLU A 66 -2.10 -14.02 -11.06
C GLU A 66 -2.61 -13.37 -12.36
N GLU A 67 -3.93 -13.26 -12.53
CA GLU A 67 -4.52 -12.55 -13.67
C GLU A 67 -4.22 -11.06 -13.61
N ILE A 68 -4.33 -10.46 -12.42
CA ILE A 68 -4.03 -9.04 -12.20
C ILE A 68 -2.54 -8.75 -12.42
N GLN A 69 -1.65 -9.63 -11.93
CA GLN A 69 -0.21 -9.52 -12.17
C GLN A 69 0.10 -9.48 -13.67
N LYS A 70 -0.50 -10.39 -14.45
CA LYS A 70 -0.31 -10.43 -15.91
C LYS A 70 -0.88 -9.20 -16.60
N PHE A 71 -2.04 -8.73 -16.16
CA PHE A 71 -2.71 -7.58 -16.78
C PHE A 71 -1.93 -6.27 -16.58
N PHE A 72 -1.36 -6.06 -15.39
CA PHE A 72 -0.63 -4.84 -15.06
C PHE A 72 0.90 -4.96 -15.16
N ASP A 73 1.42 -6.15 -15.46
CA ASP A 73 2.85 -6.48 -15.46
C ASP A 73 3.55 -6.11 -14.14
N VAL A 74 3.00 -6.58 -13.03
CA VAL A 74 3.49 -6.29 -11.68
C VAL A 74 3.75 -7.55 -10.86
N GLN A 75 4.61 -7.41 -9.85
CA GLN A 75 4.88 -8.45 -8.89
C GLN A 75 3.68 -8.69 -7.96
N ARG A 76 3.56 -9.92 -7.46
CA ARG A 76 2.51 -10.34 -6.52
C ARG A 76 2.45 -9.45 -5.28
N SER A 77 3.61 -9.11 -4.71
CA SER A 77 3.73 -8.19 -3.58
C SER A 77 3.16 -6.80 -3.86
N THR A 78 3.30 -6.30 -5.10
CA THR A 78 2.69 -5.04 -5.54
C THR A 78 1.16 -5.15 -5.59
N VAL A 79 0.62 -6.25 -6.08
CA VAL A 79 -0.84 -6.51 -6.06
C VAL A 79 -1.34 -6.53 -4.62
N ILE A 80 -0.67 -7.26 -3.72
CA ILE A 80 -1.04 -7.33 -2.30
C ILE A 80 -1.01 -5.95 -1.65
N ASN A 81 0.02 -5.14 -1.92
CA ASN A 81 0.08 -3.76 -1.43
C ASN A 81 -1.07 -2.90 -1.98
N HIS A 82 -1.44 -3.06 -3.25
CA HIS A 82 -2.61 -2.41 -3.80
C HIS A 82 -3.91 -2.82 -3.09
N LEU A 83 -4.09 -4.11 -2.79
CA LEU A 83 -5.24 -4.58 -2.01
C LEU A 83 -5.27 -4.01 -0.59
N VAL A 84 -4.10 -3.88 0.06
CA VAL A 84 -3.99 -3.21 1.36
C VAL A 84 -4.42 -1.74 1.28
N HIS A 85 -4.01 -1.02 0.24
CA HIS A 85 -4.42 0.37 0.03
C HIS A 85 -5.90 0.49 -0.32
N TYR A 86 -6.42 -0.44 -1.11
CA TYR A 86 -7.83 -0.50 -1.48
C TYR A 86 -8.73 -0.69 -0.24
N GLN A 87 -8.38 -1.64 0.63
CA GLN A 87 -9.08 -1.83 1.90
C GLN A 87 -8.93 -0.62 2.83
N ALA A 88 -7.73 -0.04 2.92
CA ALA A 88 -7.50 1.16 3.73
C ALA A 88 -8.26 2.40 3.24
N ALA A 89 -8.67 2.42 1.97
CA ALA A 89 -9.55 3.45 1.41
C ALA A 89 -11.04 3.21 1.73
N GLY A 90 -11.38 2.16 2.49
CA GLY A 90 -12.74 1.84 2.91
C GLY A 90 -13.50 0.94 1.93
N HIS A 91 -12.81 0.31 0.98
CA HIS A 91 -13.44 -0.65 0.08
C HIS A 91 -13.42 -2.06 0.67
N ALA A 92 -14.57 -2.74 0.60
CA ALA A 92 -14.70 -4.10 1.10
C ALA A 92 -13.94 -5.11 0.21
N LEU A 93 -13.31 -6.07 0.86
CA LEU A 93 -12.68 -7.23 0.22
C LEU A 93 -13.14 -8.49 0.95
N ASP A 94 -13.40 -9.56 0.18
CA ASP A 94 -13.78 -10.85 0.75
C ASP A 94 -12.60 -11.48 1.52
N PRO A 95 -12.68 -11.64 2.85
CA PRO A 95 -11.60 -12.22 3.65
C PRO A 95 -11.31 -13.67 3.28
N ALA A 96 -12.29 -14.45 2.83
CA ALA A 96 -12.04 -15.82 2.42
C ALA A 96 -11.06 -15.86 1.24
N ARG A 97 -11.27 -14.96 0.27
CA ARG A 97 -10.36 -14.79 -0.87
C ARG A 97 -9.02 -14.21 -0.48
N ILE A 98 -8.96 -13.27 0.46
CA ILE A 98 -7.67 -12.78 0.97
C ILE A 98 -6.90 -13.90 1.68
N LEU A 99 -7.55 -14.69 2.54
CA LEU A 99 -6.90 -15.80 3.24
C LEU A 99 -6.40 -16.87 2.26
N ALA A 100 -7.11 -17.11 1.17
CA ALA A 100 -6.71 -18.03 0.11
C ALA A 100 -5.43 -17.60 -0.63
N LEU A 101 -5.02 -16.32 -0.50
CA LEU A 101 -3.73 -15.87 -1.01
C LEU A 101 -2.57 -16.43 -0.19
N SER A 102 -2.76 -16.71 1.11
CA SER A 102 -1.69 -17.21 1.97
C SER A 102 -1.30 -18.64 1.58
N GLN A 103 0.00 -18.85 1.35
CA GLN A 103 0.57 -20.17 1.04
C GLN A 103 1.17 -20.84 2.30
N LEU A 104 0.97 -20.25 3.48
CA LEU A 104 1.50 -20.81 4.72
C LEU A 104 0.77 -22.08 5.15
N GLU A 105 1.55 -23.03 5.62
CA GLU A 105 1.06 -24.20 6.34
C GLU A 105 0.22 -23.79 7.56
N PRO A 106 -0.86 -24.51 7.89
CA PRO A 106 -1.72 -24.19 9.03
C PRO A 106 -0.96 -24.04 10.36
N ALA A 107 0.13 -24.81 10.53
CA ALA A 107 0.99 -24.80 11.71
C ALA A 107 1.71 -23.47 11.92
N LEU A 108 2.03 -22.72 10.86
CA LEU A 108 2.64 -21.39 10.94
C LEU A 108 1.58 -20.28 10.85
N ARG A 109 0.55 -20.49 10.02
CA ARG A 109 -0.51 -19.52 9.77
C ARG A 109 -1.33 -19.20 11.03
N GLN A 110 -1.73 -20.20 11.80
CA GLN A 110 -2.54 -19.97 13.00
C GLN A 110 -1.80 -19.18 14.10
N PRO A 111 -0.55 -19.54 14.48
CA PRO A 111 0.23 -18.71 15.40
C PRO A 111 0.45 -17.28 14.87
N ALA A 112 0.77 -17.12 13.58
CA ALA A 112 0.99 -15.80 12.99
C ALA A 112 -0.28 -14.92 13.06
N LEU A 113 -1.45 -15.49 12.76
CA LEU A 113 -2.74 -14.80 12.91
C LEU A 113 -3.01 -14.39 14.36
N ARG A 114 -2.77 -15.28 15.33
CA ARG A 114 -2.93 -14.94 16.76
C ARG A 114 -1.99 -13.81 17.17
N ARG A 115 -0.74 -13.88 16.74
CA ARG A 115 0.27 -12.87 17.06
C ARG A 115 -0.07 -11.51 16.45
N LEU A 116 -0.56 -11.48 15.21
CA LEU A 116 -1.04 -10.28 14.54
C LEU A 116 -2.29 -9.69 15.20
N ALA A 117 -3.24 -10.54 15.61
CA ALA A 117 -4.46 -10.10 16.27
C ALA A 117 -4.21 -9.52 17.67
N ALA A 118 -3.20 -10.04 18.39
CA ALA A 118 -2.82 -9.55 19.70
C ALA A 118 -1.99 -8.25 19.67
N THR A 119 -1.43 -7.88 18.52
CA THR A 119 -0.57 -6.70 18.40
C THR A 119 -1.39 -5.45 18.08
N THR A 120 -1.11 -4.36 18.80
CA THR A 120 -1.55 -3.01 18.40
C THR A 120 -0.50 -2.28 17.57
N GLU A 121 0.70 -2.86 17.46
CA GLU A 121 1.82 -2.29 16.72
C GLU A 121 1.60 -2.31 15.20
N MET A 122 1.97 -1.20 14.55
CA MET A 122 1.90 -1.10 13.09
C MET A 122 3.06 -1.83 12.39
N GLN A 123 4.17 -2.07 13.06
CA GLN A 123 5.36 -2.67 12.44
C GLN A 123 5.22 -4.20 12.31
N LEU A 124 5.77 -4.76 11.25
CA LEU A 124 5.81 -6.21 11.00
C LEU A 124 7.13 -6.85 11.38
N THR A 125 8.20 -6.06 11.48
CA THR A 125 9.56 -6.53 11.79
C THR A 125 9.63 -7.38 13.06
N PRO A 126 9.02 -7.00 14.19
CA PRO A 126 9.11 -7.82 15.41
C PRO A 126 8.48 -9.19 15.25
N ILE A 127 7.38 -9.29 14.49
CA ILE A 127 6.69 -10.56 14.21
C ILE A 127 7.53 -11.38 13.25
N TYR A 128 8.07 -10.77 12.19
CA TYR A 128 8.96 -11.45 11.25
C TYR A 128 10.16 -12.10 11.97
N GLU A 129 10.79 -11.36 12.89
CA GLU A 129 11.91 -11.82 13.70
C GLU A 129 11.51 -12.93 14.68
N GLU A 130 10.35 -12.81 15.34
CA GLU A 130 9.81 -13.83 16.25
C GLU A 130 9.60 -15.19 15.55
N PHE A 131 9.18 -15.16 14.29
CA PHE A 131 9.02 -16.36 13.46
C PHE A 131 10.34 -16.80 12.78
N GLY A 132 11.47 -16.15 13.08
CA GLY A 132 12.77 -16.50 12.52
C GLY A 132 12.83 -16.41 10.99
N GLY A 133 11.99 -15.56 10.38
CA GLY A 133 11.86 -15.45 8.92
C GLY A 133 11.10 -16.61 8.24
N LEU A 134 10.56 -17.58 8.99
CA LEU A 134 9.71 -18.64 8.44
C LEU A 134 8.39 -18.12 7.88
N VAL A 135 7.96 -16.95 8.34
CA VAL A 135 6.80 -16.24 7.84
C VAL A 135 7.28 -14.98 7.13
N SER A 136 7.13 -14.93 5.81
CA SER A 136 7.62 -13.81 4.99
C SER A 136 6.81 -12.53 5.25
N TYR A 137 7.38 -11.37 4.91
CA TYR A 137 6.65 -10.10 4.98
C TYR A 137 5.38 -10.10 4.12
N GLU A 138 5.44 -10.73 2.93
CA GLU A 138 4.27 -10.84 2.05
C GLU A 138 3.13 -11.59 2.76
N GLU A 139 3.44 -12.71 3.40
CA GLU A 139 2.47 -13.49 4.18
C GLU A 139 1.91 -12.68 5.36
N LEU A 140 2.77 -11.95 6.08
CA LEU A 140 2.32 -11.07 7.16
C LEU A 140 1.36 -9.98 6.65
N HIS A 141 1.61 -9.40 5.47
CA HIS A 141 0.71 -8.44 4.85
C HIS A 141 -0.64 -9.07 4.49
N VAL A 142 -0.65 -10.26 3.89
CA VAL A 142 -1.87 -11.01 3.56
C VAL A 142 -2.69 -11.32 4.82
N LEU A 143 -2.05 -11.89 5.84
CA LEU A 143 -2.73 -12.27 7.09
C LEU A 143 -3.25 -11.05 7.84
N ARG A 144 -2.51 -9.94 7.86
CA ARG A 144 -2.97 -8.68 8.45
C ARG A 144 -4.15 -8.09 7.69
N LEU A 145 -4.12 -8.13 6.36
CA LEU A 145 -5.23 -7.68 5.52
C LEU A 145 -6.48 -8.52 5.80
N TYR A 146 -6.35 -9.84 5.84
CA TYR A 146 -7.44 -10.76 6.20
C TYR A 146 -8.09 -10.40 7.55
N LEU A 147 -7.28 -10.14 8.59
CA LEU A 147 -7.80 -9.75 9.91
C LEU A 147 -8.60 -8.44 9.86
N ARG A 148 -8.17 -7.47 9.06
CA ARG A 148 -8.89 -6.20 8.88
C ARG A 148 -10.23 -6.42 8.19
N CYS A 149 -10.24 -7.13 7.06
CA CYS A 149 -11.47 -7.45 6.33
C CYS A 149 -12.47 -8.22 7.19
N ARG A 150 -11.97 -9.16 8.01
CA ARG A 150 -12.84 -9.90 8.95
C ARG A 150 -13.48 -9.00 9.99
N ARG A 151 -12.70 -8.10 10.60
CA ARG A 151 -13.22 -7.20 11.63
C ARG A 151 -14.31 -6.29 11.06
N GLU A 152 -14.11 -5.78 9.85
CA GLU A 152 -15.05 -4.91 9.14
C GLU A 152 -16.36 -5.63 8.79
N LEU A 153 -16.29 -6.91 8.38
CA LEU A 153 -17.48 -7.73 8.17
C LEU A 153 -18.23 -8.03 9.47
N ASP A 154 -17.50 -8.38 10.53
CA ASP A 154 -18.10 -8.65 11.84
C ASP A 154 -18.79 -7.38 12.40
N GLU A 155 -18.17 -6.21 12.24
CA GLU A 155 -18.75 -4.90 12.61
C GLU A 155 -20.02 -4.60 11.80
N THR A 156 -20.01 -4.86 10.49
CA THR A 156 -21.17 -4.66 9.59
C THR A 156 -22.33 -5.58 9.99
N ALA A 157 -22.05 -6.87 10.21
CA ALA A 157 -23.07 -7.85 10.61
C ALA A 157 -23.73 -7.52 11.96
N MET A 158 -22.96 -7.01 12.93
CA MET A 158 -23.50 -6.58 14.22
C MET A 158 -24.44 -5.37 14.11
N PHE A 159 -24.16 -4.44 13.18
CA PHE A 159 -24.98 -3.26 12.96
C PHE A 159 -26.34 -3.61 12.30
N GLU A 160 -26.32 -4.50 11.31
CA GLU A 160 -27.54 -4.99 10.64
C GLU A 160 -28.46 -5.74 11.62
N GLN A 161 -27.88 -6.54 12.52
CA GLN A 161 -28.65 -7.24 13.56
C GLN A 161 -29.34 -6.27 14.52
N ARG A 162 -28.69 -5.20 14.99
CA ARG A 162 -29.31 -4.23 15.92
C ARG A 162 -30.47 -3.45 15.29
N THR A 163 -30.33 -3.08 14.02
CA THR A 163 -31.37 -2.34 13.29
C THR A 163 -32.63 -3.19 13.07
N SER A 164 -32.47 -4.51 12.97
CA SER A 164 -33.59 -5.45 12.76
C SER A 164 -34.47 -5.71 13.99
N TYR A 165 -34.07 -5.27 15.19
CA TYR A 165 -34.87 -5.42 16.42
C TYR A 165 -35.64 -4.13 16.80
N GLU A 166 -35.50 -3.05 16.06
CA GLU A 166 -36.19 -1.76 16.32
C GLU A 166 -37.39 -1.51 15.40
N THR A 167 -37.84 -2.52 14.63
CA THR A 167 -39.06 -2.48 13.79
C THR A 167 -40.07 -3.52 14.24
#